data_AF-A0A2T2RWV3-F1
#
_entry.id   AF-A0A2T2RWV3-F1
#
_cell.length_a   1.000
_cell.length_b   1.000
_cell.length_c   1.000
_cell.angle_alpha   90.00
_cell.angle_beta   90.00
_cell.angle_gamma   90.00
#
_symmetry.space_group_name_H-M   'P 1'
#
loop_
_entity.id
_entity.type
_entity.pdbx_description
1 polymer ?
#
loop_
_entity_poly.entity_id
_entity_poly.type
_entity_poly.pdbx_seq_one_letter_code
_entity_poly.pdbx_strand_id
1 'polypeptide(L)'
;MLIPGIKAVKDDYVEKADRNYLFYIPDITEVEQWQAGERFHLVRIMTELDFLTTFSVGFESLSGKLLQLMESESVQRFHQSLGRITSAMQLALQQILNCPYQGMTKRMYLESKTLELLTLQFAQWG
;
A
#
# COMPACT_ATOMS: atom_id res chain seq x y z
N MET A 1 4.55 8.32 -12.07
CA MET A 1 4.49 6.87 -12.34
C MET A 1 4.05 6.70 -13.78
N LEU A 2 4.80 5.96 -14.58
CA LEU A 2 4.44 5.62 -15.96
C LEU A 2 4.16 4.12 -16.03
N ILE A 3 2.99 3.74 -16.52
CA ILE A 3 2.62 2.33 -16.76
C ILE A 3 2.16 2.18 -18.21
N PRO A 4 3.10 1.94 -19.15
CA PRO A 4 2.78 1.88 -20.57
C PRO A 4 1.71 0.83 -20.88
N GLY A 5 0.65 1.23 -21.57
CA GLY A 5 -0.38 0.31 -22.08
C GLY A 5 -1.53 -0.03 -21.13
N ILE A 6 -1.63 0.61 -19.96
CA ILE A 6 -2.71 0.35 -18.99
C ILE A 6 -3.63 1.56 -18.84
N LYS A 7 -4.83 1.47 -19.44
CA LYS A 7 -5.86 2.53 -19.38
C LYS A 7 -6.38 2.86 -17.98
N ALA A 8 -6.15 1.98 -17.00
CA ALA A 8 -6.63 2.14 -15.63
C ALA A 8 -5.85 3.19 -14.82
N VAL A 9 -4.65 3.56 -15.27
CA VAL A 9 -3.82 4.61 -14.66
C VAL A 9 -3.55 5.64 -15.75
N LYS A 10 -3.72 6.92 -15.44
CA LYS A 10 -3.37 7.98 -16.40
C LYS A 10 -1.86 7.95 -16.64
N ASP A 11 -1.45 8.15 -17.88
CA ASP A 11 -0.03 8.18 -18.27
C ASP A 11 0.77 9.26 -17.51
N ASP A 12 0.10 10.29 -16.98
CA ASP A 12 0.69 11.38 -16.19
C ASP A 12 0.41 11.28 -14.69
N TYR A 13 0.08 10.10 -14.16
CA TYR A 13 -0.24 9.96 -12.75
C TYR A 13 0.99 10.22 -11.85
N VAL A 14 0.87 11.24 -11.00
CA VAL A 14 1.91 11.65 -10.05
C VAL A 14 1.43 11.41 -8.63
N GLU A 15 2.14 10.53 -7.92
CA GLU A 15 2.04 10.42 -6.48
C GLU A 15 2.63 11.67 -5.83
N LYS A 16 1.83 12.32 -4.98
CA LYS A 16 2.21 13.50 -4.20
C LYS A 16 2.57 13.14 -2.77
N ALA A 17 3.59 13.81 -2.24
CA ALA A 17 3.80 14.21 -0.83
C ALA A 17 3.47 13.12 0.20
N ASP A 18 3.53 13.32 1.51
CA ASP A 18 2.39 13.45 2.43
C ASP A 18 1.11 12.58 2.24
N ARG A 19 1.02 11.70 1.24
CA ARG A 19 -0.13 10.84 0.96
C ARG A 19 0.24 9.36 0.94
N ASN A 20 -0.77 8.53 1.12
CA ASN A 20 -0.64 7.10 0.91
C ASN A 20 -1.49 6.65 -0.28
N TYR A 21 -1.05 5.58 -0.92
CA TYR A 21 -1.61 5.05 -2.15
C TYR A 21 -1.86 3.56 -2.01
N LEU A 22 -2.94 3.10 -2.62
CA LEU A 22 -3.27 1.70 -2.77
C LEU A 22 -3.53 1.43 -4.25
N PHE A 23 -2.93 0.36 -4.76
CA PHE A 23 -3.10 -0.04 -6.14
C PHE A 23 -3.09 -1.56 -6.26
N TYR A 24 -3.82 -2.04 -7.26
CA TYR A 24 -3.78 -3.42 -7.69
C TYR A 24 -3.63 -3.41 -9.21
N ILE A 25 -2.43 -3.74 -9.68
CA ILE A 25 -2.11 -3.76 -11.10
C ILE A 25 -1.13 -4.93 -11.36
N PRO A 26 -1.64 -6.16 -11.49
CA PRO A 26 -0.81 -7.33 -11.71
C PRO A 26 -0.23 -7.32 -13.14
N ASP A 27 0.92 -7.98 -13.29
CA ASP A 27 1.60 -8.25 -14.56
C ASP A 27 2.01 -7.00 -15.34
N ILE A 28 2.61 -6.03 -14.64
CA ILE A 28 3.04 -4.76 -15.24
C ILE A 28 4.54 -4.55 -15.17
N THR A 29 5.03 -3.74 -16.11
CA THR A 29 6.31 -3.05 -15.96
C THR A 29 6.03 -1.62 -15.53
N GLU A 30 6.45 -1.25 -14.32
CA GLU A 30 6.33 0.10 -13.77
C GLU A 30 7.64 0.86 -13.98
N VAL A 31 7.55 2.12 -14.43
CA VAL A 31 8.67 3.05 -14.45
C VAL A 31 8.37 4.22 -13.53
N GLU A 32 9.20 4.39 -12.50
CA GLU A 32 9.17 5.54 -11.60
C GLU A 32 10.18 6.59 -12.04
N GLN A 33 9.77 7.86 -11.98
CA GLN A 33 10.64 9.00 -12.25
C GLN A 33 10.59 9.93 -11.05
N TRP A 34 11.77 10.37 -10.61
CA TRP A 34 11.95 11.20 -9.43
C TRP A 34 12.68 12.49 -9.82
N GLN A 35 12.28 13.61 -9.22
CA GLN A 35 12.96 14.88 -9.46
C GLN A 35 14.35 14.86 -8.82
N ALA A 36 15.36 15.28 -9.59
CA ALA A 36 16.73 15.30 -9.11
C ALA A 36 16.88 16.30 -7.95
N GLY A 37 17.56 15.87 -6.88
CA GLY A 37 17.84 16.69 -5.70
C GLY A 37 16.75 16.65 -4.61
N GLU A 38 15.58 16.09 -4.88
CA GLU A 38 14.58 15.84 -3.84
C GLU A 38 14.98 14.66 -2.95
N ARG A 39 14.86 14.83 -1.63
CA ARG A 39 15.04 13.76 -0.65
C ARG A 39 13.69 13.35 -0.11
N PHE A 40 13.37 12.07 -0.21
CA PHE A 40 12.15 11.51 0.35
C PHE A 40 12.42 10.08 0.82
N HIS A 41 11.53 9.59 1.69
CA HIS A 41 11.46 8.19 2.08
C HIS A 41 10.16 7.61 1.55
N LEU A 42 10.27 6.50 0.81
CA LEU A 42 9.12 5.73 0.34
C LEU A 42 9.13 4.37 1.03
N VAL A 43 8.00 4.00 1.62
CA VAL A 43 7.75 2.65 2.11
C VAL A 43 6.65 2.05 1.24
N ARG A 44 7.00 0.99 0.51
CA ARG A 44 6.08 0.23 -0.33
C ARG A 44 5.85 -1.14 0.30
N ILE A 45 4.59 -1.50 0.50
CA ILE A 45 4.19 -2.82 0.99
C ILE A 45 3.60 -3.57 -0.21
N MET A 46 4.16 -4.72 -0.53
CA MET A 46 3.65 -5.60 -1.56
C MET A 46 3.25 -6.92 -0.92
N THR A 47 2.05 -7.39 -1.24
CA THR A 47 1.52 -8.65 -0.75
C THR A 47 0.65 -9.29 -1.82
N GLU A 48 0.55 -10.60 -1.77
CA GLU A 48 -0.45 -11.35 -2.53
C GLU A 48 -1.84 -11.09 -1.95
N LEU A 49 -2.88 -11.16 -2.81
CA LEU A 49 -4.27 -11.03 -2.35
C LEU A 49 -4.65 -12.17 -1.39
N ASP A 50 -4.13 -13.37 -1.64
CA ASP A 50 -4.40 -14.55 -0.81
C ASP A 50 -3.94 -14.36 0.64
N PHE A 51 -2.89 -13.56 0.88
CA PHE A 51 -2.48 -13.21 2.23
C PHE A 51 -3.61 -12.50 3.01
N LEU A 52 -4.38 -11.63 2.34
CA LEU A 52 -5.48 -10.90 2.98
C LEU A 52 -6.63 -11.83 3.38
N THR A 53 -6.78 -12.99 2.73
CA THR A 53 -7.77 -14.02 3.10
C THR A 53 -7.53 -14.59 4.49
N THR A 54 -6.31 -14.49 5.03
CA THR A 54 -6.01 -14.95 6.40
C THR A 54 -6.75 -14.14 7.46
N PHE A 55 -7.24 -12.95 7.10
CA PHE A 55 -8.04 -12.07 7.94
C PHE A 55 -9.54 -12.12 7.57
N SER A 56 -9.98 -13.12 6.79
CA SER A 56 -11.34 -13.23 6.21
C SER A 56 -12.49 -13.26 7.22
N VAL A 57 -12.21 -13.69 8.46
CA VAL A 57 -13.21 -13.70 9.54
C VAL A 57 -13.53 -12.26 9.97
N GLY A 58 -14.76 -11.80 9.73
CA GLY A 58 -15.20 -10.42 10.02
C GLY A 58 -15.16 -9.46 8.83
N PHE A 59 -14.94 -9.99 7.61
CA PHE A 59 -14.91 -9.21 6.36
C PHE A 59 -16.20 -8.46 6.01
N GLU A 60 -17.32 -8.73 6.69
CA GLU A 60 -18.56 -7.95 6.55
C GLU A 60 -18.35 -6.45 6.82
N SER A 61 -17.29 -6.09 7.57
CA SER A 61 -16.90 -4.71 7.88
C SER A 61 -15.86 -4.10 6.93
N LEU A 62 -15.25 -4.91 6.05
CA LEU A 62 -14.27 -4.42 5.07
C LEU A 62 -14.99 -3.72 3.93
N SER A 63 -14.39 -2.64 3.41
CA SER A 63 -14.97 -1.90 2.28
C SER A 63 -15.31 -2.88 1.15
N GLY A 64 -16.54 -2.81 0.62
CA GLY A 64 -17.00 -3.76 -0.40
C GLY A 64 -16.10 -3.86 -1.65
N LYS A 65 -15.21 -2.88 -1.84
CA LYS A 65 -14.15 -2.91 -2.86
C LYS A 65 -13.11 -4.01 -2.63
N LEU A 66 -12.69 -4.27 -1.38
CA LEU A 66 -11.72 -5.35 -1.11
C LEU A 66 -12.35 -6.73 -1.34
N LEU A 67 -13.60 -6.93 -0.89
CA LEU A 67 -14.37 -8.13 -1.18
C LEU A 67 -14.48 -8.36 -2.70
N GLN A 68 -14.85 -7.31 -3.44
CA GLN A 68 -14.95 -7.40 -4.90
C GLN A 68 -13.61 -7.76 -5.57
N LEU A 69 -12.47 -7.28 -5.04
CA LEU A 69 -11.15 -7.66 -5.56
C LEU A 69 -10.82 -9.14 -5.30
N MET A 70 -11.31 -9.71 -4.20
CA MET A 70 -11.05 -11.10 -3.81
C MET A 70 -12.00 -12.09 -4.48
N GLU A 71 -13.25 -11.69 -4.75
CA GLU A 71 -14.29 -12.56 -5.32
C GLU A 71 -14.33 -12.56 -6.87
N SER A 72 -13.79 -11.52 -7.52
CA SER A 72 -13.95 -11.36 -8.97
C SER A 72 -12.89 -12.13 -9.78
N GLU A 73 -13.35 -12.91 -10.76
CA GLU A 73 -12.48 -13.47 -11.82
C GLU A 73 -11.90 -12.39 -12.76
N SER A 74 -12.52 -11.19 -12.80
CA SER A 74 -12.07 -10.04 -13.60
C SER A 74 -11.70 -8.88 -12.68
N VAL A 75 -10.58 -9.02 -11.96
CA VAL A 75 -10.16 -8.02 -10.99
C VAL A 75 -9.94 -6.65 -11.68
N GLN A 76 -10.67 -5.63 -11.23
CA GLN A 76 -10.49 -4.27 -11.75
C GLN A 76 -9.14 -3.72 -11.29
N ARG A 77 -8.27 -3.43 -12.25
CA ARG A 77 -7.02 -2.71 -11.99
C ARG A 77 -7.32 -1.32 -11.48
N PHE A 78 -6.61 -0.88 -10.44
CA PHE A 78 -6.77 0.48 -9.93
C PHE A 78 -5.46 1.01 -9.34
N HIS A 79 -5.36 2.33 -9.29
CA HIS A 79 -4.38 3.07 -8.51
C HIS A 79 -5.06 4.30 -7.94
N GLN A 80 -5.02 4.49 -6.63
CA GLN A 80 -5.66 5.63 -6.00
C GLN A 80 -4.96 6.11 -4.73
N SER A 81 -5.04 7.41 -4.47
CA SER A 81 -4.73 7.97 -3.16
C SER A 81 -5.85 7.66 -2.18
N LEU A 82 -5.49 7.24 -0.97
CA LEU A 82 -6.43 7.10 0.16
C LEU A 82 -6.43 8.32 1.08
N GLY A 83 -5.77 9.40 0.64
CA GLY A 83 -5.67 10.64 1.39
C GLY A 83 -4.30 10.84 2.02
N ARG A 84 -4.26 11.69 3.05
CA ARG A 84 -3.02 12.06 3.74
C ARG A 84 -2.55 10.94 4.66
N ILE A 85 -1.23 10.80 4.78
CA ILE A 85 -0.62 9.97 5.83
C ILE A 85 -1.05 10.55 7.19
N THR A 86 -1.76 9.77 8.00
CA THR A 86 -2.19 10.20 9.35
C THR A 86 -1.03 10.23 10.32
N SER A 87 -1.24 10.87 11.48
CA SER A 87 -0.28 10.85 12.58
C SER A 87 0.05 9.42 13.05
N ALA A 88 -0.93 8.50 13.04
CA ALA A 88 -0.70 7.10 13.39
C ALA A 88 0.20 6.39 12.37
N MET A 89 -0.04 6.61 11.06
CA MET A 89 0.82 6.07 10.01
C MET A 89 2.23 6.68 10.07
N GLN A 90 2.34 7.99 10.28
CA GLN A 90 3.64 8.66 10.47
C GLN A 90 4.42 8.03 11.63
N LEU A 91 3.77 7.74 12.75
CA LEU A 91 4.40 7.08 13.89
C LEU A 91 4.94 5.70 13.51
N ALA A 92 4.14 4.86 12.85
CA ALA A 92 4.58 3.54 12.40
C ALA A 92 5.73 3.62 11.38
N LEU A 93 5.70 4.58 10.46
CA LEU A 93 6.79 4.83 9.50
C LEU A 93 8.09 5.22 10.21
N GLN A 94 8.03 6.15 11.18
CA GLN A 94 9.21 6.53 11.96
C GLN A 94 9.77 5.36 12.77
N GLN A 95 8.90 4.50 13.29
CA GLN A 95 9.28 3.29 14.01
C GLN A 95 9.98 2.26 13.12
N ILE A 96 9.53 2.09 11.87
CA ILE A 96 10.21 1.25 10.87
C ILE A 96 11.60 1.80 10.57
N LEU A 97 11.70 3.11 10.27
CA LEU A 97 12.95 3.77 9.90
C LEU A 97 13.99 3.74 11.02
N ASN A 98 13.54 3.84 12.28
CA ASN A 98 14.40 3.89 13.46
C ASN A 98 14.37 2.58 14.27
N CYS A 99 14.08 1.44 13.64
CA CYS A 99 13.96 0.15 14.33
C CYS A 99 15.27 -0.23 15.06
N PRO A 100 15.26 -0.34 16.40
CA PRO A 100 16.47 -0.60 17.19
C PRO A 100 16.84 -2.08 17.25
N TYR A 101 15.94 -2.96 16.82
CA TYR A 101 16.09 -4.39 16.94
C TYR A 101 16.97 -4.96 15.83
N GLN A 102 17.52 -6.15 16.09
CA GLN A 102 18.38 -6.88 15.16
C GLN A 102 17.89 -8.33 15.01
N GLY A 103 18.37 -9.03 13.97
CA GLY A 103 18.07 -10.44 13.72
C GLY A 103 16.57 -10.75 13.68
N MET A 104 16.18 -11.84 14.35
CA MET A 104 14.79 -12.31 14.41
C MET A 104 13.83 -11.25 14.98
N THR A 105 14.23 -10.54 16.03
CA THR A 105 13.39 -9.52 16.66
C THR A 105 13.12 -8.35 15.71
N LYS A 106 14.11 -7.96 14.89
CA LYS A 106 13.91 -6.95 13.84
C LYS A 106 12.85 -7.40 12.85
N ARG A 107 12.92 -8.65 12.40
CA ARG A 107 11.95 -9.21 11.46
C ARG A 107 10.54 -9.18 12.03
N MET A 108 10.34 -9.72 13.23
CA MET A 108 9.03 -9.72 13.90
C MET A 108 8.48 -8.30 14.07
N TYR A 109 9.33 -7.35 14.44
CA TYR A 109 8.94 -5.96 14.61
C TYR A 109 8.54 -5.30 13.28
N LEU A 110 9.28 -5.53 12.21
CA LEU A 110 8.95 -4.97 10.90
C LEU A 110 7.69 -5.60 10.31
N GLU A 111 7.49 -6.91 10.49
CA GLU A 111 6.26 -7.61 10.09
C GLU A 111 5.04 -7.03 10.84
N SER A 112 5.15 -6.80 12.15
CA SER A 112 4.04 -6.20 12.92
C SER A 112 3.74 -4.76 12.50
N LYS A 113 4.76 -3.93 12.24
CA LYS A 113 4.56 -2.56 11.75
C LYS A 113 4.00 -2.51 10.33
N THR A 114 4.34 -3.48 9.50
CA THR A 114 3.77 -3.64 8.16
C THR A 114 2.26 -3.92 8.25
N LEU A 115 1.86 -4.85 9.13
CA LEU A 115 0.44 -5.14 9.38
C LEU A 115 -0.31 -3.95 9.98
N GLU A 116 0.32 -3.20 10.88
CA GLU A 116 -0.25 -1.97 11.44
C GLU A 116 -0.50 -0.92 10.34
N LEU A 117 0.45 -0.71 9.43
CA LEU A 117 0.29 0.20 8.30
C LEU A 117 -0.83 -0.25 7.34
N LEU A 118 -0.91 -1.55 7.02
CA LEU A 118 -2.01 -2.10 6.21
C LEU A 118 -3.37 -1.87 6.87
N THR A 119 -3.45 -2.13 8.19
CA THR A 119 -4.68 -1.92 8.97
C THR A 119 -5.11 -0.46 8.92
N LEU A 120 -4.20 0.48 9.19
CA LEU A 120 -4.47 1.92 9.13
C LEU A 120 -4.89 2.36 7.72
N GLN A 121 -4.26 1.78 6.68
CA GLN A 121 -4.56 2.09 5.29
C GLN A 121 -5.97 1.61 4.90
N PHE A 122 -6.34 0.38 5.26
CA PHE A 122 -7.68 -0.14 4.98
C PHE A 122 -8.77 0.58 5.79
N ALA A 123 -8.48 0.98 7.03
CA ALA A 123 -9.39 1.80 7.82
C ALA A 123 -9.61 3.22 7.25
N GLN A 124 -8.69 3.73 6.42
CA GLN A 124 -8.92 4.97 5.65
C GLN A 124 -9.67 4.74 4.33
N TRP A 125 -9.59 3.52 3.79
CA TRP A 125 -10.16 3.20 2.49
C TRP A 125 -11.68 2.96 2.55
N GLY A 126 -12.17 2.44 3.68
CA GLY A 126 -13.59 2.24 4.01
C GLY A 126 -14.10 3.22 5.04
#